data_AF-A0A1M4Z7W2-F1
#
_entry.id   AF-A0A1M4Z7W2-F1
#
_cell.length_a   1.000
_cell.length_b   1.000
_cell.length_c   1.000
_cell.angle_alpha   90.00
_cell.angle_beta   90.00
_cell.angle_gamma   90.00
#
_symmetry.space_group_name_H-M   'P 1'
#
loop_
_entity.id
_entity.type
_entity.pdbx_description
1 polymer ?
#
loop_
_entity_poly.entity_id
_entity_poly.type
_entity_poly.pdbx_seq_one_letter_code
_entity_poly.pdbx_strand_id
1 'polypeptide(L)' 'MNCPKCNRKIDIKKNQIVDCRCGAKLLATLVKGKLEIFDLRKDSK' A
#
# COMPACT_ATOMS: atom_id res chain seq x y z
N MET A 1 0.74 2.31 -9.17
CA MET A 1 1.18 0.96 -8.74
C MET A 1 -0.04 0.08 -8.56
N ASN A 2 0.13 -1.20 -8.26
CA ASN A 2 -0.99 -2.10 -8.01
C ASN A 2 -1.11 -2.41 -6.52
N CYS A 3 -2.33 -2.57 -6.04
CA CYS A 3 -2.59 -3.02 -4.67
C CYS A 3 -2.05 -4.45 -4.52
N PRO A 4 -1.18 -4.74 -3.53
CA PRO A 4 -0.64 -6.09 -3.35
C PRO A 4 -1.73 -7.13 -3.02
N LYS A 5 -2.90 -6.70 -2.53
CA LYS A 5 -3.99 -7.58 -2.12
C LYS A 5 -4.98 -7.93 -3.23
N CYS A 6 -5.37 -6.96 -4.05
CA CYS A 6 -6.39 -7.15 -5.09
C CYS A 6 -5.90 -6.86 -6.51
N ASN A 7 -4.60 -6.54 -6.66
CA ASN A 7 -3.93 -6.17 -7.90
C ASN A 7 -4.57 -5.01 -8.68
N ARG A 8 -5.53 -4.28 -8.09
CA ARG A 8 -6.11 -3.09 -8.71
C ARG A 8 -5.10 -1.97 -8.80
N LYS A 9 -5.18 -1.22 -9.89
CA LYS A 9 -4.40 0.01 -10.07
C LYS A 9 -4.81 1.03 -8.99
N ILE A 10 -3.80 1.54 -8.31
CA ILE A 10 -3.91 2.56 -7.27
C ILE A 10 -2.92 3.68 -7.59
N ASP A 11 -3.40 4.91 -7.42
CA ASP A 11 -2.58 6.10 -7.46
C ASP A 11 -2.15 6.43 -6.02
N ILE A 12 -0.87 6.26 -5.74
CA ILE A 12 -0.30 6.46 -4.40
C ILE A 12 1.10 7.06 -4.55
N LYS A 13 1.38 8.12 -3.80
CA LYS A 13 2.66 8.83 -3.81
C LYS A 13 3.54 8.41 -2.62
N LYS A 14 4.80 8.83 -2.63
CA LYS A 14 5.72 8.60 -1.51
C LYS A 14 5.14 9.13 -0.20
N ASN A 15 5.31 8.36 0.88
CA ASN A 15 4.84 8.68 2.23
C ASN A 15 3.33 8.94 2.32
N GLN A 16 2.55 8.34 1.42
CA GLN A 16 1.10 8.47 1.41
C GLN A 16 0.46 7.17 1.90
N ILE A 17 -0.59 7.33 2.70
CA ILE A 17 -1.50 6.25 3.06
C ILE A 17 -2.73 6.35 2.14
N VAL A 18 -3.15 5.22 1.57
CA VAL A 18 -4.38 5.13 0.77
C VAL A 18 -5.18 3.91 1.19
N ASP A 19 -6.48 4.09 1.36
CA ASP A 19 -7.40 2.97 1.53
C ASP A 19 -7.82 2.45 0.14
N CYS A 20 -7.44 1.22 -0.16
CA CYS A 20 -7.84 0.57 -1.39
C CYS A 20 -9.32 0.17 -1.30
N ARG A 21 -10.03 0.16 -2.45
CA ARG A 21 -11.44 -0.29 -2.52
C ARG A 21 -11.66 -1.75 -2.09
N CYS A 22 -10.61 -2.57 -2.02
CA CYS A 22 -10.71 -3.92 -1.43
C CYS A 22 -10.67 -3.92 0.11
N GLY A 23 -10.59 -2.74 0.72
CA GLY A 23 -10.46 -2.53 2.16
C GLY A 23 -9.02 -2.50 2.66
N ALA A 24 -8.01 -2.90 1.88
CA ALA A 24 -6.60 -2.85 2.31
C ALA A 24 -6.18 -1.41 2.62
N LYS A 25 -5.41 -1.20 3.70
CA LYS A 25 -4.89 0.12 4.08
C LYS A 25 -3.43 0.18 3.69
N LEU A 26 -3.11 0.85 2.61
CA LEU A 26 -1.81 0.75 1.98
C LEU A 26 -0.92 1.95 2.35
N LEU A 27 0.34 1.70 2.63
CA LEU A 27 1.37 2.72 2.82
C LEU A 27 2.42 2.58 1.73
N ALA A 28 2.66 3.65 0.97
CA ALA A 28 3.81 3.75 0.09
C ALA A 28 4.97 4.43 0.81
N THR A 29 6.11 3.76 0.92
CA THR A 29 7.33 4.30 1.53
C THR A 29 8.56 3.94 0.70
N LEU A 30 9.63 4.69 0.87
CA LEU A 30 10.91 4.41 0.21
C LEU A 30 11.74 3.45 1.05
N VAL A 31 11.93 2.23 0.56
CA VAL A 31 12.82 1.23 1.16
C VAL A 31 14.02 1.04 0.25
N LYS A 32 15.23 1.32 0.76
CA LYS A 32 16.49 1.24 -0.01
C LYS A 32 16.43 2.03 -1.34
N GLY A 33 15.76 3.19 -1.33
CA GLY A 33 15.59 4.05 -2.51
C GLY A 33 14.53 3.57 -3.52
N LYS A 34 13.83 2.47 -3.26
CA LYS A 34 12.71 1.98 -4.08
C LYS A 34 11.39 2.25 -3.39
N LEU A 35 10.37 2.64 -4.16
CA LEU A 35 9.04 2.91 -3.64
C LEU A 35 8.29 1.58 -3.49
N GLU A 36 8.10 1.15 -2.24
CA GLU A 36 7.44 -0.10 -1.86
C GLU A 36 6.07 0.19 -1.25
N ILE A 37 5.12 -0.73 -1.41
CA ILE A 37 3.77 -0.62 -0.85
C ILE A 37 3.55 -1.73 0.17
N PHE A 38 3.11 -1.35 1.37
CA PHE A 38 2.79 -2.26 2.47
C PHE A 38 1.32 -2.19 2.82
N ASP A 39 0.66 -3.32 3.09
CA ASP A 39 -0.65 -3.34 3.75
C ASP A 39 -0.44 -3.18 5.26
N LEU A 40 -1.00 -2.10 5.82
CA LEU A 40 -0.92 -1.72 7.22
C LEU A 40 -1.96 -2.44 8.09
N ARG A 41 -2.82 -3.28 7.53
CA ARG A 41 -3.61 -4.21 8.35
C ARG A 41 -2.65 -5.22 8.99
N LYS A 42 -2.07 -4.83 10.13
CA LYS A 42 -1.46 -5.77 11.06
C LYS A 42 -2.49 -6.85 11.35
N ASP A 43 -2.11 -8.10 11.09
CA ASP A 43 -2.73 -9.26 11.69
C ASP A 43 -2.75 -9.00 13.21
N SER A 44 -3.91 -8.65 13.75
CA SER A 44 -4.15 -8.74 15.18
C SER A 44 -4.34 -10.21 15.49
N LYS A 45 -3.23 -10.93 15.68
CA LYS A 45 -3.20 -12.21 16.36
C LYS A 45 -2.01 -12.27 17.29
#